data_AF-A0A7V3KWF4-F1
#
_entry.id   AF-A0A7V3KWF4-F1
#
_cell.length_a   1.000
_cell.length_b   1.000
_cell.length_c   1.000
_cell.angle_alpha   90.00
_cell.angle_beta   90.00
_cell.angle_gamma   90.00
#
_symmetry.space_group_name_H-M   'P 1'
#
loop_
_entity.id
_entity.type
_entity.pdbx_description
1 polymer ?
#
loop_
_entity_poly.entity_id
_entity_poly.type
_entity_poly.pdbx_seq_one_letter_code
_entity_poly.pdbx_strand_id
1 'polypeptide(L)'
;MEKIYAYIDQNLERFIEELFVLLRQPSISTRWEGVEECGQLLVEMMGKMGMKTKVLPMGGKRNPPLIYGEVINPQAQRTLLIYGHYDVQPPEPLAAWETPPFQPTIRNGRIYARGSADNKGQFFAHFKAIESVVKIKGALPINVKFMLDPEEEAGSPSLNEFCRKNKDLFAADVALNSDGPMDTSGRPRLSFGNRGVLYVEVTARGANQDFHSGNFGGPVPNPAWRLIEFLSSLRHPDGTVAIEGFYDHIVPPTPKEKEMMAKIPFDEKAFLER
;
A
#
# COMPACT_ATOMS: atom_id res chain seq x y z
N MET A 1 -5.48 11.50 27.52
CA MET A 1 -4.69 10.56 26.72
C MET A 1 -4.39 9.29 27.50
N GLU A 2 -3.92 9.37 28.74
CA GLU A 2 -3.60 8.19 29.58
C GLU A 2 -4.68 7.09 29.61
N LYS A 3 -5.95 7.43 29.89
CA LYS A 3 -7.05 6.45 29.89
C LYS A 3 -7.26 5.75 28.53
N ILE A 4 -6.94 6.42 27.42
CA ILE A 4 -7.04 5.85 26.08
C ILE A 4 -5.89 4.86 25.86
N TYR A 5 -4.67 5.21 26.23
CA TYR A 5 -3.53 4.30 26.16
C TYR A 5 -3.69 3.09 27.07
N ALA A 6 -4.14 3.29 28.31
CA ALA A 6 -4.45 2.18 29.22
C ALA A 6 -5.52 1.25 28.65
N TYR A 7 -6.54 1.78 27.94
CA TYR A 7 -7.53 0.95 27.26
C TYR A 7 -6.91 0.12 26.12
N ILE A 8 -6.02 0.73 25.33
CA ILE A 8 -5.28 0.03 24.26
C ILE A 8 -4.44 -1.10 24.87
N ASP A 9 -3.65 -0.82 25.90
CA ASP A 9 -2.78 -1.80 26.55
C ASP A 9 -3.59 -2.98 27.11
N GLN A 10 -4.72 -2.70 27.76
CA GLN A 10 -5.62 -3.73 28.32
C GLN A 10 -6.32 -4.58 27.24
N ASN A 11 -6.44 -4.07 26.01
CA ASN A 11 -7.13 -4.75 24.91
C ASN A 11 -6.17 -5.22 23.81
N LEU A 12 -4.85 -5.10 24.02
CA LEU A 12 -3.87 -5.34 22.97
C LEU A 12 -3.97 -6.75 22.38
N GLU A 13 -4.11 -7.78 23.22
CA GLU A 13 -4.28 -9.16 22.78
C GLU A 13 -5.52 -9.33 21.89
N ARG A 14 -6.65 -8.74 22.29
CA ARG A 14 -7.88 -8.75 21.48
C ARG A 14 -7.67 -8.05 20.15
N PHE A 15 -7.03 -6.89 20.13
CA PHE A 15 -6.75 -6.15 18.90
C PHE A 15 -5.85 -6.94 17.96
N ILE A 16 -4.84 -7.64 18.48
CA ILE A 16 -3.97 -8.51 17.69
C ILE A 16 -4.76 -9.69 17.12
N GLU A 17 -5.61 -10.34 17.90
CA GLU A 17 -6.44 -11.46 17.40
C GLU A 17 -7.44 -11.02 16.32
N GLU A 18 -8.06 -9.86 16.49
CA GLU A 18 -8.94 -9.30 15.46
C GLU A 18 -8.17 -8.94 14.18
N LEU A 19 -6.95 -8.39 14.30
CA LEU A 19 -6.06 -8.21 13.14
C LEU A 19 -5.71 -9.56 12.51
N PHE A 20 -5.47 -10.61 13.30
CA PHE A 20 -5.16 -11.93 12.78
C PHE A 20 -6.32 -12.53 11.99
N VAL A 21 -7.57 -12.28 12.40
CA VAL A 21 -8.75 -12.65 11.59
C VAL A 21 -8.68 -11.98 10.21
N LEU A 22 -8.36 -10.68 10.15
CA LEU A 22 -8.22 -9.94 8.89
C LEU A 22 -7.03 -10.43 8.03
N LEU A 23 -5.91 -10.77 8.66
CA LEU A 23 -4.71 -11.28 7.96
C LEU A 23 -4.88 -12.71 7.45
N ARG A 24 -5.75 -13.51 8.07
CA ARG A 24 -6.07 -14.87 7.60
C ARG A 24 -6.90 -14.87 6.32
N GLN A 25 -7.59 -13.78 6.00
CA GLN A 25 -8.37 -13.64 4.77
C GLN A 25 -7.46 -13.17 3.62
N PRO A 26 -7.18 -14.02 2.61
CA PRO A 26 -6.45 -13.58 1.43
C PRO A 26 -7.26 -12.53 0.66
N SER A 27 -6.57 -11.62 -0.01
CA SER A 27 -7.17 -10.55 -0.82
C SER A 27 -6.21 -10.14 -1.95
N ILE A 28 -5.85 -11.09 -2.81
CA ILE A 28 -4.81 -10.89 -3.83
C ILE A 28 -5.43 -10.24 -5.07
N SER A 29 -5.29 -8.92 -5.23
CA SER A 29 -5.93 -8.15 -6.32
C SER A 29 -5.42 -8.50 -7.72
N THR A 30 -4.12 -8.81 -7.86
CA THR A 30 -3.52 -9.17 -9.15
C THR A 30 -4.13 -10.45 -9.75
N ARG A 31 -4.66 -11.33 -8.90
CA ARG A 31 -5.37 -12.58 -9.28
C ARG A 31 -6.88 -12.52 -9.03
N TRP A 32 -7.34 -11.51 -8.28
CA TRP A 32 -8.71 -11.35 -7.79
C TRP A 32 -9.17 -12.49 -6.89
N GLU A 33 -8.32 -12.90 -5.96
CA GLU A 33 -8.58 -13.98 -5.02
C GLU A 33 -8.92 -13.41 -3.65
N GLY A 34 -10.13 -13.66 -3.12
CA GLY A 34 -10.49 -13.32 -1.75
C GLY A 34 -10.76 -11.83 -1.48
N VAL A 35 -10.69 -10.97 -2.50
CA VAL A 35 -10.87 -9.51 -2.38
C VAL A 35 -12.29 -9.19 -1.89
N GLU A 36 -13.31 -9.77 -2.50
CA GLU A 36 -14.71 -9.49 -2.12
C GLU A 36 -15.02 -9.98 -0.70
N GLU A 37 -14.54 -11.16 -0.33
CA GLU A 37 -14.66 -11.74 1.00
C GLU A 37 -13.95 -10.89 2.06
N CYS A 38 -12.76 -10.36 1.74
CA CYS A 38 -12.05 -9.44 2.61
C CYS A 38 -12.80 -8.11 2.79
N GLY A 39 -13.39 -7.58 1.70
CA GLY A 39 -14.23 -6.40 1.76
C GLY A 39 -15.45 -6.58 2.68
N GLN A 40 -16.13 -7.73 2.59
CA GLN A 40 -17.25 -8.05 3.49
C GLN A 40 -16.82 -8.22 4.94
N LEU A 41 -15.70 -8.91 5.18
CA LEU A 41 -15.12 -9.04 6.51
C LEU A 41 -14.84 -7.66 7.13
N LEU A 42 -14.31 -6.71 6.36
CA LEU A 42 -14.08 -5.34 6.81
C LEU A 42 -15.38 -4.63 7.18
N VAL A 43 -16.43 -4.77 6.38
CA VAL A 43 -17.76 -4.18 6.70
C VAL A 43 -18.27 -4.69 8.03
N GLU A 44 -18.16 -6.00 8.29
CA GLU A 44 -18.57 -6.58 9.58
C GLU A 44 -17.72 -6.07 10.75
N MET A 45 -16.40 -6.04 10.59
CA MET A 45 -15.48 -5.57 11.63
C MET A 45 -15.74 -4.09 11.96
N MET A 46 -15.89 -3.24 10.94
CA MET A 46 -16.20 -1.83 11.08
C MET A 46 -17.57 -1.61 11.74
N GLY A 47 -18.58 -2.40 11.35
CA GLY A 47 -19.90 -2.37 11.97
C GLY A 47 -19.90 -2.71 13.45
N LYS A 48 -19.12 -3.74 13.86
CA LYS A 48 -18.94 -4.11 15.29
C LYS A 48 -18.34 -2.97 16.13
N MET A 49 -17.57 -2.08 15.50
CA MET A 49 -17.01 -0.88 16.15
C MET A 49 -17.97 0.32 16.17
N GLY A 50 -19.18 0.17 15.61
CA GLY A 50 -20.18 1.24 15.52
C GLY A 50 -19.93 2.24 14.39
N MET A 51 -19.05 1.91 13.43
CA MET A 51 -18.84 2.73 12.24
C MET A 51 -19.99 2.51 11.25
N LYS A 52 -20.45 3.59 10.61
CA LYS A 52 -21.36 3.44 9.47
C LYS A 52 -20.54 3.04 8.26
N THR A 53 -20.93 2.00 7.54
CA THR A 53 -20.16 1.42 6.45
C THR A 53 -20.96 1.36 5.16
N LYS A 54 -20.27 1.41 4.02
CA LYS A 54 -20.83 1.21 2.68
C LYS A 54 -19.85 0.41 1.84
N VAL A 55 -20.38 -0.55 1.08
CA VAL A 55 -19.66 -1.18 -0.03
C VAL A 55 -19.97 -0.35 -1.27
N LEU A 56 -18.94 0.18 -1.92
CA LEU A 56 -19.05 1.09 -3.05
C LEU A 56 -18.40 0.45 -4.28
N PRO A 57 -19.18 -0.17 -5.17
CA PRO A 57 -18.64 -0.72 -6.42
C PRO A 57 -18.11 0.41 -7.31
N MET A 58 -16.84 0.34 -7.71
CA MET A 58 -16.17 1.45 -8.40
C MET A 58 -16.40 1.48 -9.92
N GLY A 59 -17.04 0.46 -10.50
CA GLY A 59 -17.11 0.27 -11.95
C GLY A 59 -15.82 -0.34 -12.53
N GLY A 60 -15.46 -0.04 -13.77
CA GLY A 60 -14.29 -0.66 -14.40
C GLY A 60 -14.48 -2.16 -14.70
N LYS A 61 -13.37 -2.88 -14.94
CA LYS A 61 -13.39 -4.25 -15.48
C LYS A 61 -14.03 -5.28 -14.54
N ARG A 62 -13.79 -5.13 -13.23
CA ARG A 62 -14.22 -6.10 -12.19
C ARG A 62 -15.27 -5.55 -11.23
N ASN A 63 -15.66 -4.28 -11.38
CA ASN A 63 -16.53 -3.59 -10.43
C ASN A 63 -16.07 -3.71 -8.96
N PRO A 64 -14.80 -3.39 -8.68
CA PRO A 64 -14.12 -3.72 -7.44
C PRO A 64 -14.78 -2.96 -6.25
N PRO A 65 -14.97 -3.62 -5.09
CA PRO A 65 -15.70 -3.02 -3.98
C PRO A 65 -14.80 -2.16 -3.09
N LEU A 66 -14.89 -0.84 -3.23
CA LEU A 66 -14.28 0.09 -2.27
C LEU A 66 -15.08 0.06 -0.97
N ILE A 67 -14.38 -0.15 0.16
CA ILE A 67 -15.04 -0.14 1.46
C ILE A 67 -14.92 1.26 2.06
N TYR A 68 -16.06 1.91 2.22
CA TYR A 68 -16.17 3.20 2.90
C TYR A 68 -16.67 2.99 4.32
N GLY A 69 -16.14 3.76 5.27
CA GLY A 69 -16.77 3.88 6.57
C GLY A 69 -16.58 5.25 7.21
N GLU A 70 -17.42 5.57 8.17
CA GLU A 70 -17.40 6.86 8.83
C GLU A 70 -17.76 6.79 10.31
N VAL A 71 -17.14 7.69 11.07
CA VAL A 71 -17.53 8.06 12.43
C VAL A 71 -17.72 9.56 12.44
N ILE A 72 -18.98 9.98 12.52
CA ILE A 72 -19.39 11.38 12.43
C ILE A 72 -19.82 11.87 13.81
N ASN A 73 -19.16 12.95 14.25
CA ASN A 73 -19.57 13.74 15.40
C ASN A 73 -20.20 15.04 14.87
N PRO A 74 -21.52 15.28 15.03
CA PRO A 74 -22.17 16.50 14.55
C PRO A 74 -21.58 17.81 15.08
N GLN A 75 -20.87 17.76 16.22
CA GLN A 75 -20.21 18.90 16.84
C GLN A 75 -18.77 19.09 16.34
N ALA A 76 -18.21 18.14 15.58
CA ALA A 76 -16.87 18.26 15.03
C ALA A 76 -16.82 19.28 13.89
N GLN A 77 -15.79 20.12 13.91
CA GLN A 77 -15.56 21.13 12.89
C GLN A 77 -14.61 20.67 11.77
N ARG A 78 -13.92 19.54 11.97
CA ARG A 78 -12.90 19.03 11.04
C ARG A 78 -13.17 17.58 10.68
N THR A 79 -12.80 17.21 9.47
CA THR A 79 -12.93 15.88 8.90
C THR A 79 -11.58 15.38 8.43
N LEU A 80 -11.20 14.19 8.90
CA LEU A 80 -10.03 13.45 8.45
C LEU A 80 -10.47 12.32 7.52
N LEU A 81 -9.89 12.26 6.32
CA LEU A 81 -9.99 11.09 5.44
C LEU A 81 -8.75 10.21 5.67
N ILE A 82 -8.97 8.94 6.00
CA ILE A 82 -7.91 7.94 6.09
C ILE A 82 -8.02 7.04 4.87
N TYR A 83 -6.98 7.05 4.04
CA TYR A 83 -6.80 6.08 2.97
C TYR A 83 -6.03 4.87 3.50
N GLY A 84 -6.42 3.69 3.04
CA GLY A 84 -5.63 2.46 3.10
C GLY A 84 -6.07 1.54 1.96
N HIS A 85 -5.42 0.41 1.82
CA HIS A 85 -5.84 -0.63 0.89
C HIS A 85 -5.84 -1.97 1.60
N TYR A 86 -6.75 -2.85 1.17
CA TYR A 86 -6.95 -4.14 1.82
C TYR A 86 -6.60 -5.31 0.92
N ASP A 87 -6.32 -5.06 -0.35
CA ASP A 87 -5.65 -6.03 -1.19
C ASP A 87 -4.17 -6.19 -0.83
N VAL A 88 -3.58 -7.28 -1.28
CA VAL A 88 -2.20 -7.66 -0.96
C VAL A 88 -1.52 -8.30 -2.16
N GLN A 89 -0.19 -8.18 -2.26
CA GLN A 89 0.58 -8.96 -3.23
C GLN A 89 0.41 -10.49 -3.08
N PRO A 90 0.61 -11.27 -4.16
CA PRO A 90 0.81 -12.70 -4.06
C PRO A 90 1.97 -13.05 -3.10
N PRO A 91 1.88 -14.17 -2.35
CA PRO A 91 2.88 -14.51 -1.35
C PRO A 91 4.10 -15.27 -1.90
N GLU A 92 4.15 -15.62 -3.17
CA GLU A 92 5.25 -16.42 -3.70
C GLU A 92 6.62 -15.73 -3.62
N PRO A 93 7.72 -16.50 -3.47
CA PRO A 93 7.77 -17.97 -3.39
C PRO A 93 7.39 -18.51 -2.00
N LEU A 94 6.46 -19.47 -1.95
CA LEU A 94 5.95 -20.04 -0.68
C LEU A 94 7.04 -20.72 0.15
N ALA A 95 8.05 -21.31 -0.49
CA ALA A 95 9.16 -21.99 0.19
C ALA A 95 10.08 -21.03 0.97
N ALA A 96 10.04 -19.72 0.71
CA ALA A 96 10.78 -18.72 1.46
C ALA A 96 10.10 -18.33 2.79
N TRP A 97 8.85 -18.79 3.01
CA TRP A 97 8.12 -18.52 4.24
C TRP A 97 8.41 -19.58 5.31
N GLU A 98 8.78 -19.14 6.50
CA GLU A 98 8.90 -20.03 7.68
C GLU A 98 7.53 -20.52 8.18
N THR A 99 6.48 -19.72 7.97
CA THR A 99 5.08 -20.00 8.35
C THR A 99 4.17 -19.63 7.20
N PRO A 100 3.06 -20.35 6.94
CA PRO A 100 2.19 -20.04 5.80
C PRO A 100 1.78 -18.55 5.78
N PRO A 101 1.76 -17.90 4.61
CA PRO A 101 1.68 -16.45 4.49
C PRO A 101 0.41 -15.83 5.10
N PHE A 102 -0.71 -16.56 5.06
CA PHE A 102 -1.98 -16.13 5.64
C PHE A 102 -2.25 -16.81 7.01
N GLN A 103 -1.21 -17.33 7.66
CA GLN A 103 -1.27 -17.79 9.05
C GLN A 103 -0.39 -16.88 9.91
N PRO A 104 -0.96 -15.80 10.47
CA PRO A 104 -0.20 -14.82 11.23
C PRO A 104 0.43 -15.46 12.46
N THR A 105 1.72 -15.19 12.66
CA THR A 105 2.46 -15.64 13.84
C THR A 105 3.32 -14.52 14.39
N ILE A 106 3.56 -14.53 15.71
CA ILE A 106 4.43 -13.58 16.38
C ILE A 106 5.80 -14.23 16.58
N ARG A 107 6.86 -13.60 16.07
CA ARG A 107 8.25 -14.00 16.34
C ARG A 107 9.08 -12.78 16.69
N ASN A 108 9.81 -12.82 17.80
CA ASN A 108 10.65 -11.70 18.27
C ASN A 108 9.90 -10.35 18.31
N GLY A 109 8.65 -10.35 18.77
CA GLY A 109 7.81 -9.15 18.87
C GLY A 109 7.28 -8.61 17.53
N ARG A 110 7.39 -9.35 16.43
CA ARG A 110 6.88 -8.97 15.10
C ARG A 110 5.83 -9.94 14.60
N ILE A 111 4.83 -9.41 13.89
CA ILE A 111 3.78 -10.20 13.24
C ILE A 111 4.23 -10.54 11.81
N TYR A 112 4.34 -11.83 11.52
CA TYR A 112 4.66 -12.34 10.19
C TYR A 112 3.40 -12.86 9.52
N ALA A 113 2.93 -12.15 8.50
CA ALA A 113 1.87 -12.56 7.58
C ALA A 113 1.90 -11.67 6.33
N ARG A 114 1.41 -12.17 5.19
CA ARG A 114 1.11 -11.34 4.03
C ARG A 114 0.03 -10.32 4.43
N GLY A 115 0.30 -9.05 4.14
CA GLY A 115 -0.60 -7.94 4.48
C GLY A 115 -0.35 -7.30 5.85
N SER A 116 0.51 -7.86 6.72
CA SER A 116 0.66 -7.36 8.10
C SER A 116 1.20 -5.94 8.18
N ALA A 117 2.10 -5.58 7.27
CA ALA A 117 2.71 -4.26 7.17
C ALA A 117 2.45 -3.58 5.82
N ASP A 118 1.54 -4.13 5.00
CA ASP A 118 1.24 -3.61 3.67
C ASP A 118 -0.13 -4.12 3.19
N ASN A 119 -1.25 -3.48 3.54
CA ASN A 119 -1.37 -2.37 4.51
C ASN A 119 -2.39 -2.66 5.63
N LYS A 120 -2.80 -3.93 5.80
CA LYS A 120 -3.85 -4.33 6.74
C LYS A 120 -3.57 -3.93 8.17
N GLY A 121 -2.33 -4.04 8.64
CA GLY A 121 -1.98 -3.65 10.00
C GLY A 121 -2.16 -2.15 10.26
N GLN A 122 -1.79 -1.30 9.30
CA GLN A 122 -1.76 0.15 9.49
C GLN A 122 -3.15 0.76 9.52
N PHE A 123 -4.01 0.47 8.55
CA PHE A 123 -5.38 0.99 8.61
C PHE A 123 -6.15 0.38 9.80
N PHE A 124 -5.83 -0.86 10.19
CA PHE A 124 -6.46 -1.49 11.35
C PHE A 124 -6.03 -0.84 12.67
N ALA A 125 -4.79 -0.36 12.78
CA ALA A 125 -4.36 0.43 13.93
C ALA A 125 -5.21 1.71 14.09
N HIS A 126 -5.58 2.37 12.99
CA HIS A 126 -6.50 3.51 13.01
C HIS A 126 -7.89 3.13 13.51
N PHE A 127 -8.41 1.97 13.11
CA PHE A 127 -9.67 1.45 13.64
C PHE A 127 -9.63 1.33 15.17
N LYS A 128 -8.53 0.79 15.71
CA LYS A 128 -8.40 0.58 17.16
C LYS A 128 -8.12 1.86 17.93
N ALA A 129 -7.44 2.82 17.34
CA ALA A 129 -7.36 4.17 17.89
C ALA A 129 -8.75 4.81 18.02
N ILE A 130 -9.58 4.72 16.98
CA ILE A 130 -10.95 5.26 16.99
C ILE A 130 -11.83 4.55 18.01
N GLU A 131 -11.83 3.22 18.01
CA GLU A 131 -12.57 2.42 18.99
C GLU A 131 -12.21 2.85 20.42
N SER A 132 -10.92 2.99 20.71
CA SER A 132 -10.42 3.37 22.03
C SER A 132 -10.87 4.78 22.45
N VAL A 133 -10.83 5.76 21.53
CA VAL A 133 -11.29 7.12 21.81
C VAL A 133 -12.80 7.12 22.05
N VAL A 134 -13.58 6.47 21.19
CA VAL A 134 -15.05 6.41 21.33
C VAL A 134 -15.44 5.72 22.63
N LYS A 135 -14.79 4.61 23.02
CA LYS A 135 -15.08 3.91 24.27
C LYS A 135 -14.80 4.74 25.52
N ILE A 136 -13.73 5.56 25.50
CA ILE A 136 -13.30 6.34 26.68
C ILE A 136 -13.94 7.74 26.73
N LYS A 137 -14.25 8.33 25.58
CA LYS A 137 -14.73 9.72 25.45
C LYS A 137 -16.16 9.84 24.95
N GLY A 138 -16.77 8.75 24.48
CA GLY A 138 -18.10 8.71 23.90
C GLY A 138 -18.15 9.12 22.42
N ALA A 139 -17.28 10.04 21.98
CA ALA A 139 -17.19 10.49 20.60
C ALA A 139 -15.76 10.92 20.22
N LEU A 140 -15.48 10.96 18.91
CA LEU A 140 -14.26 11.55 18.37
C LEU A 140 -14.34 13.09 18.39
N PRO A 141 -13.23 13.81 18.60
CA PRO A 141 -13.21 15.28 18.49
C PRO A 141 -13.29 15.79 17.03
N ILE A 142 -13.15 14.89 16.06
CA ILE A 142 -13.20 15.14 14.62
C ILE A 142 -14.10 14.11 13.94
N ASN A 143 -14.58 14.42 12.74
CA ASN A 143 -15.14 13.41 11.85
C ASN A 143 -14.01 12.59 11.24
N VAL A 144 -14.22 11.28 11.10
CA VAL A 144 -13.28 10.41 10.38
C VAL A 144 -14.03 9.64 9.31
N LYS A 145 -13.46 9.63 8.11
CA LYS A 145 -13.89 8.83 6.97
C LYS A 145 -12.77 7.88 6.57
N PHE A 146 -13.12 6.68 6.15
CA PHE A 146 -12.21 5.68 5.61
C PHE A 146 -12.49 5.45 4.13
N MET A 147 -11.43 5.34 3.35
CA MET A 147 -11.42 4.88 1.98
C MET A 147 -10.47 3.69 1.91
N LEU A 148 -11.02 2.48 1.77
CA LEU A 148 -10.22 1.25 1.68
C LEU A 148 -10.25 0.72 0.25
N ASP A 149 -9.12 0.85 -0.44
CA ASP A 149 -8.95 0.45 -1.83
C ASP A 149 -8.77 -1.08 -1.98
N PRO A 150 -9.50 -1.72 -2.90
CA PRO A 150 -9.28 -3.12 -3.30
C PRO A 150 -8.19 -3.36 -4.37
N GLU A 151 -7.56 -2.33 -4.93
CA GLU A 151 -6.75 -2.46 -6.13
C GLU A 151 -5.34 -1.83 -6.07
N GLU A 152 -4.86 -1.39 -4.91
CA GLU A 152 -3.58 -0.65 -4.79
C GLU A 152 -2.42 -1.43 -5.40
N GLU A 153 -2.35 -2.72 -5.10
CA GLU A 153 -1.27 -3.62 -5.53
C GLU A 153 -1.35 -3.95 -7.04
N ALA A 154 -2.47 -3.55 -7.68
CA ALA A 154 -2.72 -3.59 -9.11
C ALA A 154 -2.72 -2.18 -9.75
N GLY A 155 -2.32 -1.15 -9.01
CA GLY A 155 -2.18 0.25 -9.46
C GLY A 155 -3.46 1.10 -9.40
N SER A 156 -4.48 0.66 -8.66
CA SER A 156 -5.74 1.39 -8.42
C SER A 156 -6.42 1.93 -9.69
N PRO A 157 -6.60 1.14 -10.76
CA PRO A 157 -7.05 1.64 -12.06
C PRO A 157 -8.43 2.31 -12.00
N SER A 158 -9.31 1.87 -11.10
CA SER A 158 -10.68 2.40 -10.98
C SER A 158 -10.79 3.59 -10.03
N LEU A 159 -9.84 3.75 -9.10
CA LEU A 159 -9.97 4.65 -7.95
C LEU A 159 -10.05 6.12 -8.35
N ASN A 160 -9.21 6.55 -9.30
CA ASN A 160 -9.11 7.96 -9.67
C ASN A 160 -10.43 8.51 -10.25
N GLU A 161 -11.00 7.79 -11.21
CA GLU A 161 -12.29 8.15 -11.80
C GLU A 161 -13.41 8.09 -10.76
N PHE A 162 -13.41 7.05 -9.92
CA PHE A 162 -14.39 6.90 -8.84
C PHE A 162 -14.36 8.08 -7.87
N CYS A 163 -13.18 8.51 -7.42
CA CYS A 163 -13.01 9.67 -6.54
C CYS A 163 -13.48 10.97 -7.22
N ARG A 164 -13.20 11.16 -8.51
CA ARG A 164 -13.66 12.35 -9.26
C ARG A 164 -15.17 12.45 -9.35
N LYS A 165 -15.87 11.32 -9.46
CA LYS A 165 -17.35 11.26 -9.49
C LYS A 165 -17.97 11.43 -8.11
N ASN A 166 -17.26 11.06 -7.04
CA ASN A 166 -17.76 11.03 -5.67
C ASN A 166 -17.04 12.02 -4.74
N LYS A 167 -16.60 13.18 -5.26
CA LYS A 167 -15.80 14.16 -4.52
C LYS A 167 -16.42 14.55 -3.18
N ASP A 168 -17.73 14.78 -3.15
CA ASP A 168 -18.44 15.21 -1.94
C ASP A 168 -18.44 14.13 -0.84
N LEU A 169 -18.48 12.85 -1.25
CA LEU A 169 -18.40 11.72 -0.31
C LEU A 169 -17.05 11.72 0.42
N PHE A 170 -15.97 11.99 -0.31
CA PHE A 170 -14.60 11.94 0.20
C PHE A 170 -14.06 13.29 0.68
N ALA A 171 -14.86 14.36 0.63
CA ALA A 171 -14.46 15.68 1.10
C ALA A 171 -14.01 15.62 2.57
N ALA A 172 -12.82 16.18 2.83
CA ALA A 172 -12.15 16.23 4.14
C ALA A 172 -11.18 17.41 4.21
N ASP A 173 -10.83 17.83 5.43
CA ASP A 173 -9.84 18.90 5.66
C ASP A 173 -8.40 18.39 5.51
N VAL A 174 -8.18 17.11 5.83
CA VAL A 174 -6.89 16.44 5.76
C VAL A 174 -7.11 15.02 5.24
N ALA A 175 -6.22 14.57 4.36
CA ALA A 175 -6.11 13.17 3.99
C ALA A 175 -4.82 12.58 4.60
N LEU A 176 -4.94 11.42 5.23
CA LEU A 176 -3.83 10.68 5.82
C LEU A 176 -3.74 9.32 5.14
N ASN A 177 -2.55 8.98 4.66
CA ASN A 177 -2.19 7.63 4.26
C ASN A 177 -1.12 7.10 5.22
N SER A 178 -1.33 5.90 5.77
CA SER A 178 -0.35 5.23 6.64
C SER A 178 0.22 4.01 5.94
N ASP A 179 0.86 4.26 4.80
CA ASP A 179 1.37 3.21 3.94
C ASP A 179 2.80 3.52 3.51
N GLY A 180 3.72 3.03 4.32
CA GLY A 180 5.14 3.29 4.16
C GLY A 180 5.97 2.73 5.31
N PRO A 181 7.27 2.54 5.10
CA PRO A 181 8.14 1.92 6.08
C PRO A 181 8.43 2.87 7.25
N MET A 182 8.68 2.28 8.41
CA MET A 182 9.34 2.99 9.51
C MET A 182 10.82 3.23 9.16
N ASP A 183 11.38 4.32 9.67
CA ASP A 183 12.81 4.59 9.52
C ASP A 183 13.65 3.46 10.13
N THR A 184 14.83 3.17 9.55
CA THR A 184 15.72 2.10 10.04
C THR A 184 16.11 2.30 11.50
N SER A 185 16.17 3.55 11.96
CA SER A 185 16.46 3.93 13.34
C SER A 185 15.27 3.74 14.30
N GLY A 186 14.09 3.33 13.81
CA GLY A 186 12.85 3.23 14.59
C GLY A 186 12.11 4.56 14.77
N ARG A 187 12.60 5.66 14.17
CA ARG A 187 11.93 6.97 14.24
C ARG A 187 10.67 7.00 13.37
N PRO A 188 9.57 7.64 13.83
CA PRO A 188 8.44 7.95 12.98
C PRO A 188 8.87 8.83 11.80
N ARG A 189 8.33 8.54 10.62
CA ARG A 189 8.54 9.32 9.40
C ARG A 189 7.23 9.94 8.96
N LEU A 190 7.25 11.23 8.65
CA LEU A 190 6.18 11.91 7.93
C LEU A 190 6.67 12.19 6.52
N SER A 191 5.97 11.64 5.52
CA SER A 191 6.26 11.88 4.11
C SER A 191 5.27 12.89 3.55
N PHE A 192 5.79 13.87 2.81
CA PHE A 192 4.99 14.87 2.09
C PHE A 192 5.04 14.69 0.57
N GLY A 193 5.65 13.60 0.09
CA GLY A 193 5.75 13.32 -1.33
C GLY A 193 6.24 11.91 -1.62
N ASN A 194 5.75 11.35 -2.71
CA ASN A 194 6.18 10.08 -3.27
C ASN A 194 6.63 10.32 -4.71
N ARG A 195 7.48 9.43 -5.25
CA ARG A 195 7.80 9.45 -6.68
C ARG A 195 6.59 8.94 -7.46
N GLY A 196 6.39 9.47 -8.68
CA GLY A 196 5.55 8.81 -9.67
C GLY A 196 6.23 7.56 -10.22
N VAL A 197 5.45 6.70 -10.88
CA VAL A 197 5.95 5.52 -11.58
C VAL A 197 5.33 5.43 -12.97
N LEU A 198 6.14 5.05 -13.95
CA LEU A 198 5.70 4.70 -15.29
C LEU A 198 6.20 3.29 -15.58
N TYR A 199 5.28 2.36 -15.82
CA TYR A 199 5.59 1.02 -16.30
C TYR A 199 5.42 0.95 -17.81
N VAL A 200 6.41 0.38 -18.49
CA VAL A 200 6.40 0.15 -19.95
C VAL A 200 6.72 -1.31 -20.20
N GLU A 201 5.86 -1.99 -20.97
CA GLU A 201 6.12 -3.33 -21.48
C GLU A 201 6.74 -3.24 -22.88
N VAL A 202 7.88 -3.90 -23.07
CA VAL A 202 8.57 -3.96 -24.36
C VAL A 202 8.65 -5.40 -24.82
N THR A 203 8.03 -5.68 -25.97
CA THR A 203 8.03 -7.01 -26.58
C THR A 203 8.92 -7.02 -27.81
N ALA A 204 9.95 -7.87 -27.82
CA ALA A 204 10.70 -8.18 -29.04
C ALA A 204 10.22 -9.53 -29.60
N ARG A 205 9.82 -9.55 -30.87
CA ARG A 205 9.39 -10.76 -31.58
C ARG A 205 10.33 -11.05 -32.74
N GLY A 206 10.75 -12.32 -32.85
CA GLY A 206 11.63 -12.81 -33.90
C GLY A 206 10.92 -13.81 -34.79
N ALA A 207 11.46 -15.02 -34.88
CA ALA A 207 10.84 -16.13 -35.60
C ALA A 207 9.40 -16.41 -35.13
N ASN A 208 8.61 -17.06 -35.98
CA ASN A 208 7.23 -17.43 -35.70
C ASN A 208 7.09 -18.63 -34.75
N GLN A 209 8.20 -19.24 -34.33
CA GLN A 209 8.27 -20.34 -33.37
C GLN A 209 9.65 -20.37 -32.70
N ASP A 210 9.76 -21.13 -31.61
CA ASP A 210 11.04 -21.36 -30.94
C ASP A 210 11.95 -22.27 -31.77
N PHE A 211 13.25 -21.96 -31.76
CA PHE A 211 14.27 -22.68 -32.53
C PHE A 211 15.28 -23.39 -31.63
N HIS A 212 15.75 -24.56 -32.08
CA HIS A 212 16.88 -25.25 -31.46
C HIS A 212 18.15 -24.42 -31.61
N SER A 213 18.74 -23.99 -30.49
CA SER A 213 19.86 -23.04 -30.47
C SER A 213 21.11 -23.56 -31.19
N GLY A 214 21.33 -24.88 -31.24
CA GLY A 214 22.46 -25.46 -31.99
C GLY A 214 22.28 -25.43 -33.52
N ASN A 215 21.04 -25.49 -34.02
CA ASN A 215 20.78 -25.56 -35.47
C ASN A 215 20.65 -24.17 -36.08
N PHE A 216 20.17 -23.20 -35.30
CA PHE A 216 19.80 -21.88 -35.77
C PHE A 216 20.56 -20.75 -35.06
N GLY A 217 21.41 -21.08 -34.08
CA GLY A 217 22.24 -20.12 -33.35
C GLY A 217 23.30 -19.50 -34.26
N GLY A 218 23.29 -18.17 -34.35
CA GLY A 218 24.14 -17.39 -35.24
C GLY A 218 23.33 -16.82 -36.41
N PRO A 219 22.85 -17.64 -37.37
CA PRO A 219 22.12 -17.14 -38.54
C PRO A 219 20.79 -16.46 -38.22
N VAL A 220 20.07 -16.90 -37.18
CA VAL A 220 18.76 -16.34 -36.84
C VAL A 220 18.90 -15.29 -35.73
N PRO A 221 18.47 -14.04 -35.95
CA PRO A 221 18.45 -13.02 -34.91
C PRO A 221 17.57 -13.46 -33.74
N ASN A 222 18.16 -13.53 -32.55
CA ASN A 222 17.44 -13.89 -31.34
C ASN A 222 16.90 -12.61 -30.64
N PRO A 223 15.57 -12.50 -30.46
CA PRO A 223 14.95 -11.35 -29.80
C PRO A 223 15.49 -11.06 -28.40
N ALA A 224 15.97 -12.08 -27.68
CA ALA A 224 16.54 -11.91 -26.35
C ALA A 224 17.77 -10.98 -26.38
N TRP A 225 18.66 -11.12 -27.37
CA TRP A 225 19.80 -10.23 -27.51
C TRP A 225 19.39 -8.80 -27.88
N ARG A 226 18.34 -8.64 -28.69
CA ARG A 226 17.79 -7.30 -28.99
C ARG A 226 17.20 -6.62 -27.76
N LEU A 227 16.54 -7.37 -26.88
CA LEU A 227 16.06 -6.84 -25.60
C LEU A 227 17.23 -6.45 -24.68
N ILE A 228 18.30 -7.25 -24.63
CA ILE A 228 19.50 -6.91 -23.86
C ILE A 228 20.13 -5.61 -24.38
N GLU A 229 20.30 -5.48 -25.70
CA GLU A 229 20.81 -4.26 -26.35
C GLU A 229 19.94 -3.05 -26.01
N PHE A 230 18.62 -3.19 -26.17
CA PHE A 230 17.66 -2.13 -25.86
C PHE A 230 17.71 -1.72 -24.38
N LEU A 231 17.62 -2.67 -23.45
CA LEU A 231 17.65 -2.38 -22.01
C LEU A 231 18.97 -1.73 -21.59
N SER A 232 20.09 -2.17 -22.16
CA SER A 232 21.42 -1.59 -21.89
C SER A 232 21.52 -0.15 -22.40
N SER A 233 20.78 0.20 -23.46
CA SER A 233 20.76 1.57 -24.00
C SER A 233 19.95 2.56 -23.15
N LEU A 234 19.13 2.09 -22.20
CA LEU A 234 18.31 2.97 -21.35
C LEU A 234 19.09 3.63 -20.21
N ARG A 235 20.34 3.22 -19.96
CA ARG A 235 21.19 3.74 -18.89
C ARG A 235 22.62 3.99 -19.34
N HIS A 236 23.25 4.99 -18.76
CA HIS A 236 24.68 5.22 -18.88
C HIS A 236 25.48 4.29 -17.93
N PRO A 237 26.79 4.09 -18.15
CA PRO A 237 27.63 3.25 -17.29
C PRO A 237 27.69 3.68 -15.81
N ASP A 238 27.41 4.95 -15.51
CA ASP A 238 27.34 5.48 -14.15
C ASP A 238 25.98 5.26 -13.46
N GLY A 239 25.03 4.63 -14.16
CA GLY A 239 23.69 4.31 -13.66
C GLY A 239 22.63 5.38 -13.90
N THR A 240 22.99 6.52 -14.51
CA THR A 240 22.02 7.56 -14.91
C THR A 240 21.17 7.12 -16.10
N VAL A 241 20.00 7.74 -16.30
CA VAL A 241 19.07 7.40 -17.37
C VAL A 241 19.54 8.03 -18.68
N ALA A 242 19.60 7.24 -19.76
CA ALA A 242 20.12 7.69 -21.06
C ALA A 242 19.04 8.18 -22.05
N ILE A 243 17.78 8.23 -21.62
CA ILE A 243 16.65 8.68 -22.45
C ILE A 243 16.75 10.19 -22.66
N GLU A 244 16.75 10.63 -23.92
CA GLU A 244 16.75 12.04 -24.29
C GLU A 244 15.56 12.78 -23.64
N GLY A 245 15.83 13.96 -23.06
CA GLY A 245 14.83 14.79 -22.39
C GLY A 245 14.39 14.31 -21.01
N PHE A 246 14.91 13.19 -20.50
CA PHE A 246 14.47 12.62 -19.20
C PHE A 246 14.63 13.60 -18.02
N TYR A 247 15.65 14.46 -18.07
CA TYR A 247 15.99 15.37 -16.97
C TYR A 247 15.41 16.80 -17.13
N ASP A 248 14.81 17.12 -18.28
CA ASP A 248 14.44 18.49 -18.67
C ASP A 248 13.43 19.16 -17.73
N HIS A 249 12.62 18.34 -17.05
CA HIS A 249 11.54 18.81 -16.17
C HIS A 249 11.80 18.50 -14.69
N ILE A 250 13.02 18.09 -14.32
CA ILE A 250 13.38 17.88 -12.92
C ILE A 250 13.60 19.24 -12.25
N VAL A 251 12.74 19.55 -11.29
CA VAL A 251 12.91 20.73 -10.43
C VAL A 251 14.06 20.46 -9.45
N PRO A 252 15.14 21.27 -9.45
CA PRO A 252 16.24 21.07 -8.52
C PRO A 252 15.82 21.44 -7.09
N PRO A 253 16.36 20.77 -6.06
CA PRO A 253 16.03 21.10 -4.68
C PRO A 253 16.55 22.49 -4.31
N THR A 254 15.71 23.24 -3.62
CA THR A 254 16.02 24.55 -3.04
C THR A 254 17.12 24.44 -1.98
N PRO A 255 17.81 25.55 -1.64
CA PRO A 255 18.79 25.56 -0.55
C PRO A 255 18.20 25.07 0.78
N LYS A 256 16.92 25.39 1.06
CA LYS A 256 16.26 24.97 2.30
C LYS A 256 15.99 23.47 2.33
N GLU A 257 15.55 22.89 1.22
CA GLU A 257 15.37 21.43 1.10
C GLU A 257 16.70 20.70 1.26
N LYS A 258 17.79 21.20 0.65
CA LYS A 258 19.14 20.65 0.86
C LYS A 258 19.58 20.70 2.31
N GLU A 259 19.35 21.83 3.01
CA GLU A 259 19.64 21.97 4.44
C GLU A 259 18.82 20.99 5.29
N MET A 260 17.54 20.78 4.97
CA MET A 260 16.68 19.82 5.66
C MET A 260 17.12 18.37 5.40
N MET A 261 17.44 18.02 4.15
CA MET A 261 17.92 16.69 3.77
C MET A 261 19.23 16.35 4.50
N ALA A 262 20.16 17.32 4.60
CA ALA A 262 21.43 17.12 5.30
C ALA A 262 21.27 16.83 6.81
N LYS A 263 20.12 17.15 7.41
CA LYS A 263 19.80 16.85 8.81
C LYS A 263 19.21 15.46 9.01
N ILE A 264 18.87 14.73 7.94
CA ILE A 264 18.33 13.39 8.04
C ILE A 264 19.52 12.43 8.22
N PRO A 265 19.62 11.72 9.37
CA PRO A 265 20.62 10.69 9.55
C PRO A 265 20.49 9.65 8.45
N PHE A 266 21.58 9.42 7.71
CA PHE A 266 21.67 8.42 6.67
C PHE A 266 22.96 7.61 6.86
N ASP A 267 22.80 6.31 7.03
CA ASP A 267 23.91 5.35 7.05
C ASP A 267 23.89 4.63 5.71
N GLU A 268 24.78 5.02 4.82
CA GLU A 268 24.89 4.47 3.47
C GLU A 268 25.20 2.97 3.49
N LYS A 269 26.09 2.54 4.40
CA LYS A 269 26.48 1.13 4.49
C LYS A 269 25.30 0.28 4.93
N ALA A 270 24.62 0.69 6.00
CA ALA A 270 23.43 -0.02 6.48
C ALA A 270 22.28 0.00 5.46
N PHE A 271 22.20 1.02 4.60
CA PHE A 271 21.20 1.08 3.53
C PHE A 271 21.51 0.10 2.39
N LEU A 272 22.79 -0.10 2.05
CA LEU A 272 23.21 -1.00 0.98
C LEU A 272 23.23 -2.50 1.39
N GLU A 273 23.29 -2.80 2.69
CA GLU A 273 23.29 -4.17 3.24
C GLU A 273 21.88 -4.76 3.50
N ARG A 274 20.81 -4.00 3.20
CA ARG A 274 19.41 -4.35 3.51
C ARG A 274 18.77 -5.36 2.56
#